data_AF-A0AAW2UAV3-F1
#
_entry.id   AF-A0AAW2UAV3-F1
#
_cell.length_a   1.000
_cell.length_b   1.000
_cell.length_c   1.000
_cell.angle_alpha   90.00
_cell.angle_beta   90.00
_cell.angle_gamma   90.00
#
_symmetry.space_group_name_H-M   'P 1'
#
loop_
_entity.id
_entity.type
_entity.pdbx_description
1 polymer ?
#
loop_
_entity_poly.entity_id
_entity_poly.type
_entity_poly.pdbx_seq_one_letter_code
_entity_poly.pdbx_strand_id
1 'polypeptide(L)'
;MGSDCLDWDSATIVIAKHGLVRESVMLTSDPLVKHNSEGEDLEPHLAMRKPLHETNFDICTEIADVVSRSYLEGPDKHLSQLGHLNRDSLGLDSSRVTSAKSNDDVKILLQCTSPLLWSYNSAVVLAAAGVHWIMAPKEDVLKIVKPLLFLLRSSSSSKYVVLCNIQVFAKAMPSLFYPYYEDFFISSSDSYQIKALKLEILSSIATSSSISSILVEFQDYIRDPDRRFAADTVAAIGLCAQRLPDVADACLEGLLFLALSESSDRDAASLGEEEIVLVQVIKSIKAIVERDPPTHERVIVLLLRSLDSMRAPAARAMIIWMMGEYSNMGVLISKMIPTILKYLARRFTLEAVETKLQIINACIKIPYADLVYVKIRINDF
;
A
#
# COMPACT_ATOMS: atom_id res chain seq x y z
N MET A 1 -20.31 -4.11 -21.59
CA MET A 1 -20.99 -2.85 -21.95
C MET A 1 -20.61 -1.82 -20.91
N GLY A 2 -19.87 -0.74 -21.15
CA GLY A 2 -18.64 -0.52 -21.95
C GLY A 2 -17.59 0.07 -20.97
N SER A 3 -16.27 -0.09 -21.07
CA SER A 3 -15.38 0.27 -22.19
C SER A 3 -15.82 1.55 -22.88
N ASP A 4 -15.84 2.66 -22.12
CA ASP A 4 -15.77 4.06 -22.58
C ASP A 4 -15.66 4.95 -21.33
N CYS A 5 -14.52 4.88 -20.65
CA CYS A 5 -14.19 5.86 -19.63
C CYS A 5 -12.79 6.37 -19.95
N LEU A 6 -12.74 7.66 -20.24
CA LEU A 6 -11.57 8.53 -20.30
C LEU A 6 -10.91 8.66 -21.68
N ASP A 7 -11.54 9.45 -22.53
CA ASP A 7 -10.94 10.17 -23.67
C ASP A 7 -10.00 11.29 -23.16
N TRP A 8 -9.06 10.93 -22.26
CA TRP A 8 -8.03 11.82 -21.69
C TRP A 8 -6.75 11.83 -22.54
N ASP A 9 -6.68 10.97 -23.55
CA ASP A 9 -5.46 10.74 -24.31
C ASP A 9 -5.07 11.97 -25.12
N SER A 10 -6.01 12.62 -25.81
CA SER A 10 -5.63 13.67 -26.78
C SER A 10 -5.11 14.96 -26.14
N ALA A 11 -5.68 15.42 -25.01
CA ALA A 11 -5.26 16.66 -24.36
C ALA A 11 -4.00 16.46 -23.49
N THR A 12 -3.89 15.33 -22.80
CA THR A 12 -2.76 15.02 -21.92
C THR A 12 -1.49 14.73 -22.73
N ILE A 13 -1.63 14.04 -23.88
CA ILE A 13 -0.52 13.80 -24.82
C ILE A 13 0.02 15.10 -25.43
N VAL A 14 -0.85 16.08 -25.72
CA VAL A 14 -0.40 17.38 -26.27
C VAL A 14 0.35 18.22 -25.22
N ILE A 15 -0.09 18.17 -23.96
CA ILE A 15 0.58 18.86 -22.84
C ILE A 15 1.94 18.20 -22.54
N ALA A 16 2.03 16.87 -22.59
CA ALA A 16 3.29 16.11 -22.54
C ALA A 16 4.26 16.48 -23.69
N LYS A 17 3.72 16.78 -24.88
CA LYS A 17 4.50 17.11 -26.09
C LYS A 17 5.19 18.49 -26.01
N HIS A 18 4.70 19.40 -25.17
CA HIS A 18 5.26 20.76 -25.02
C HIS A 18 6.31 20.92 -23.91
N GLY A 19 6.71 19.82 -23.26
CA GLY A 19 7.85 19.79 -22.34
C GLY A 19 7.42 19.88 -20.88
N LEU A 20 7.77 18.84 -20.11
CA LEU A 20 7.54 18.79 -18.67
C LEU A 20 8.40 19.82 -17.94
N VAL A 21 7.87 20.34 -16.84
CA VAL A 21 8.58 21.33 -16.02
C VAL A 21 9.63 20.64 -15.13
N ARG A 22 10.88 21.11 -15.09
CA ARG A 22 11.98 20.53 -14.28
C ARG A 22 11.64 20.38 -12.79
N GLU A 23 10.86 21.33 -12.30
CA GLU A 23 10.43 21.47 -10.91
C GLU A 23 9.09 20.75 -10.64
N SER A 24 8.49 20.12 -11.65
CA SER A 24 7.25 19.37 -11.50
C SER A 24 7.47 18.08 -10.74
N VAL A 25 6.39 17.58 -10.15
CA VAL A 25 6.37 16.28 -9.45
C VAL A 25 6.79 15.13 -10.38
N MET A 26 6.61 15.28 -11.70
CA MET A 26 6.87 14.25 -12.72
C MET A 26 8.34 14.07 -13.09
N LEU A 27 9.20 15.04 -12.79
CA LEU A 27 10.60 15.08 -13.25
C LEU A 27 11.64 14.96 -12.14
N THR A 28 11.26 15.05 -10.86
CA THR A 28 12.23 14.89 -9.78
C THR A 28 12.53 13.42 -9.49
N SER A 29 13.37 12.85 -10.34
CA SER A 29 14.16 11.66 -10.09
C SER A 29 15.63 12.02 -10.29
N ASP A 30 16.26 12.66 -9.31
CA ASP A 30 17.73 12.64 -9.23
C ASP A 30 18.24 12.93 -7.81
N PRO A 31 18.91 11.96 -7.15
CA PRO A 31 19.68 12.17 -5.95
C PRO A 31 21.17 12.25 -6.30
N LEU A 32 21.65 13.27 -7.02
CA LEU A 32 23.07 13.67 -7.00
C LEU A 32 23.31 14.87 -7.95
N VAL A 33 23.51 16.08 -7.41
CA VAL A 33 24.53 17.00 -7.95
C VAL A 33 25.06 17.84 -6.78
N LYS A 34 26.26 17.47 -6.31
CA LYS A 34 27.13 18.36 -5.52
C LYS A 34 27.52 19.54 -6.42
N HIS A 35 27.16 20.76 -6.03
CA HIS A 35 27.87 21.93 -6.55
C HIS A 35 29.00 22.29 -5.57
N ASN A 36 30.22 22.02 -6.01
CA ASN A 36 31.43 22.60 -5.47
C ASN A 36 31.50 24.08 -5.90
N SER A 37 31.73 24.98 -4.95
CA SER A 37 32.35 26.28 -5.21
C SER A 37 33.23 26.65 -4.01
N GLU A 38 34.53 26.81 -4.27
CA GLU A 38 35.59 27.16 -3.32
C GLU A 38 35.65 28.68 -3.01
N GLY A 39 36.09 29.01 -1.79
CA GLY A 39 36.67 30.30 -1.32
C GLY A 39 35.66 31.35 -0.81
N GLU A 40 35.79 32.02 0.34
CA GLU A 40 36.86 32.18 1.36
C GLU A 40 36.24 32.61 2.72
N ASP A 41 36.88 32.17 3.82
CA ASP A 41 36.97 32.64 5.23
C ASP A 41 35.93 33.56 5.90
N LEU A 42 35.34 33.08 7.02
CA LEU A 42 35.64 33.51 8.42
C LEU A 42 34.87 32.64 9.45
N GLU A 43 35.58 32.08 10.45
CA GLU A 43 35.10 31.28 11.59
C GLU A 43 34.31 32.09 12.69
N PRO A 44 33.91 31.53 13.86
CA PRO A 44 33.00 30.39 14.09
C PRO A 44 31.95 30.72 15.19
N HIS A 45 30.72 30.18 15.16
CA HIS A 45 29.92 30.08 16.40
C HIS A 45 29.08 28.80 16.46
N LEU A 46 29.22 28.12 17.60
CA LEU A 46 28.63 26.86 18.00
C LEU A 46 27.10 26.80 17.81
N ALA A 47 26.62 25.72 17.19
CA ALA A 47 25.40 25.03 17.61
C ALA A 47 25.45 23.56 17.19
N MET A 48 25.44 22.65 18.17
CA MET A 48 25.23 21.21 17.96
C MET A 48 23.94 20.99 17.17
N ARG A 49 24.04 20.42 15.98
CA ARG A 49 22.91 19.82 15.27
C ARG A 49 23.12 18.31 15.22
N LYS A 50 22.30 17.56 15.96
CA LYS A 50 22.19 16.10 15.83
C LYS A 50 21.45 15.75 14.53
N PRO A 51 21.81 14.65 13.83
CA PRO A 51 21.18 14.28 12.57
C PRO A 51 19.81 13.62 12.83
N LEU A 52 18.81 14.03 12.05
CA LEU A 52 17.52 13.33 11.95
C LEU A 52 17.63 12.30 10.82
N HIS A 53 17.25 11.08 11.16
CA HIS A 53 17.29 9.87 10.34
C HIS A 53 16.63 10.05 8.96
N GLU A 54 17.44 9.90 7.91
CA GLU A 54 17.02 9.59 6.55
C GLU A 54 16.79 8.08 6.43
N THR A 55 15.53 7.62 6.52
CA THR A 55 15.12 6.31 6.01
C THR A 55 13.60 6.31 5.91
N ASN A 56 13.04 6.75 4.77
CA ASN A 56 11.68 6.39 4.32
C ASN A 56 11.30 6.89 2.89
N PHE A 57 12.24 7.27 2.02
CA PHE A 57 11.91 7.99 0.78
C PHE A 57 11.99 7.19 -0.53
N ASP A 58 12.40 5.92 -0.54
CA ASP A 58 12.67 5.21 -1.81
C ASP A 58 11.42 4.68 -2.55
N ILE A 59 10.26 4.57 -1.90
CA ILE A 59 9.04 3.98 -2.53
C ILE A 59 8.23 5.02 -3.33
N CYS A 60 8.46 6.33 -3.15
CA CYS A 60 7.68 7.37 -3.85
C CYS A 60 8.22 7.72 -5.25
N THR A 61 9.52 7.56 -5.49
CA THR A 61 10.17 7.98 -6.75
C THR A 61 9.80 7.06 -7.91
N GLU A 62 9.71 5.76 -7.67
CA GLU A 62 9.41 4.76 -8.70
C GLU A 62 7.96 4.86 -9.21
N ILE A 63 7.00 5.17 -8.31
CA ILE A 63 5.59 5.38 -8.69
C ILE A 63 5.43 6.69 -9.46
N ALA A 64 6.10 7.77 -9.02
CA ALA A 64 6.08 9.04 -9.75
C ALA A 64 6.67 8.89 -11.17
N ASP A 65 7.70 8.06 -11.33
CA ASP A 65 8.31 7.74 -12.62
C ASP A 65 7.42 6.84 -13.50
N VAL A 66 6.73 5.85 -12.92
CA VAL A 66 5.73 5.04 -13.65
C VAL A 66 4.54 5.89 -14.11
N VAL A 67 4.09 6.82 -13.25
CA VAL A 67 3.01 7.74 -13.58
C VAL A 67 3.46 8.74 -14.65
N SER A 68 4.67 9.28 -14.56
CA SER A 68 5.20 10.19 -15.59
C SER A 68 5.36 9.49 -16.95
N ARG A 69 5.86 8.26 -16.98
CA ARG A 69 5.97 7.45 -18.22
C ARG A 69 4.61 7.15 -18.84
N SER A 70 3.61 6.78 -18.03
CA SER A 70 2.26 6.50 -18.54
C SER A 70 1.57 7.75 -19.12
N TYR A 71 1.85 8.95 -18.59
CA TYR A 71 1.41 10.21 -19.21
C TYR A 71 2.17 10.59 -20.50
N LEU A 72 3.43 10.19 -20.66
CA LEU A 72 4.26 10.53 -21.81
C LEU A 72 4.10 9.57 -23.00
N GLU A 73 3.88 8.28 -22.75
CA GLU A 73 3.94 7.24 -23.79
C GLU A 73 2.57 6.79 -24.32
N GLY A 74 1.48 7.12 -23.61
CA GLY A 74 0.11 6.68 -23.91
C GLY A 74 -0.14 5.21 -23.53
N PRO A 75 -1.40 4.80 -23.32
CA PRO A 75 -1.75 3.48 -22.78
C PRO A 75 -1.35 2.30 -23.69
N ASP A 76 -1.34 2.50 -25.00
CA ASP A 76 -1.17 1.42 -25.98
C ASP A 76 0.27 0.85 -26.08
N LYS A 77 1.28 1.62 -25.67
CA LYS A 77 2.70 1.17 -25.73
C LYS A 77 3.13 0.38 -24.50
N HIS A 78 2.47 0.57 -23.36
CA HIS A 78 2.82 -0.08 -22.09
C HIS A 78 2.54 -1.60 -22.11
N LEU A 79 1.44 -2.02 -22.76
CA LEU A 79 1.09 -3.44 -22.86
C LEU A 79 2.09 -4.24 -23.72
N SER A 80 2.78 -3.59 -24.65
CA SER A 80 3.78 -4.23 -25.51
C SER A 80 5.18 -4.38 -24.89
N GLN A 81 5.49 -3.71 -23.78
CA GLN A 81 6.85 -3.67 -23.20
C GLN A 81 7.03 -4.41 -21.87
N LEU A 82 5.96 -4.98 -21.29
CA LEU A 82 6.03 -5.70 -20.01
C LEU A 82 6.94 -6.95 -20.02
N GLY A 83 7.51 -7.33 -21.18
CA GLY A 83 8.37 -8.50 -21.36
C GLY A 83 9.89 -8.24 -21.40
N HIS A 84 10.37 -6.99 -21.38
CA HIS A 84 11.83 -6.74 -21.51
C HIS A 84 12.30 -5.59 -20.61
N LEU A 85 12.79 -5.94 -19.42
CA LEU A 85 13.60 -5.03 -18.61
C LEU A 85 14.96 -4.85 -19.28
N ASN A 86 15.15 -3.73 -19.97
CA ASN A 86 16.47 -3.16 -20.21
C ASN A 86 16.52 -1.76 -19.62
N ARG A 87 17.37 -1.61 -18.61
CA ARG A 87 17.59 -0.40 -17.80
C ARG A 87 18.48 0.63 -18.54
N ASP A 88 18.45 0.70 -19.86
CA ASP A 88 19.43 1.52 -20.61
C ASP A 88 18.86 2.10 -21.92
N SER A 89 17.65 2.69 -21.91
CA SER A 89 17.21 3.50 -23.06
C SER A 89 16.25 4.63 -22.69
N LEU A 90 16.71 5.57 -21.88
CA LEU A 90 16.18 6.94 -21.89
C LEU A 90 17.35 7.92 -21.91
N GLY A 91 17.97 8.05 -23.09
CA GLY A 91 18.62 9.30 -23.44
C GLY A 91 17.54 10.37 -23.62
N LEU A 92 17.01 10.88 -22.50
CA LEU A 92 16.12 12.03 -22.52
C LEU A 92 17.00 13.26 -22.75
N ASP A 93 17.05 13.74 -24.00
CA ASP A 93 17.71 14.99 -24.35
C ASP A 93 17.29 16.09 -23.36
N SER A 94 18.26 16.59 -22.58
CA SER A 94 18.13 17.63 -21.55
C SER A 94 17.57 18.96 -22.07
N SER A 95 17.25 19.06 -23.36
CA SER A 95 16.74 20.25 -24.06
C SER A 95 15.22 20.43 -24.01
N ARG A 96 14.44 19.46 -23.50
CA ARG A 96 12.96 19.52 -23.47
C ARG A 96 12.35 19.85 -22.10
N VAL A 97 13.18 20.15 -21.12
CA VAL A 97 12.74 20.40 -19.75
C VAL A 97 12.69 21.91 -19.52
N THR A 98 11.49 22.46 -19.35
CA THR A 98 11.29 23.90 -19.10
C THR A 98 11.32 24.14 -17.58
N SER A 99 11.96 25.19 -17.07
CA SER A 99 11.78 25.58 -15.66
C SER A 99 10.56 26.50 -15.57
N ALA A 100 9.61 26.22 -14.68
CA ALA A 100 8.41 27.06 -14.48
C ALA A 100 8.78 28.47 -14.00
N LYS A 101 9.92 28.64 -13.35
CA LYS A 101 10.47 29.97 -13.01
C LYS A 101 10.95 30.73 -14.25
N SER A 102 11.41 30.03 -15.28
CA SER A 102 11.99 30.60 -16.50
C SER A 102 11.05 30.71 -17.70
N ASN A 103 9.94 29.95 -17.73
CA ASN A 103 9.04 29.88 -18.88
C ASN A 103 7.76 30.68 -18.63
N ASP A 104 7.64 31.84 -19.27
CA ASP A 104 6.50 32.74 -19.10
C ASP A 104 5.19 32.17 -19.66
N ASP A 105 5.25 31.31 -20.69
CA ASP A 105 4.04 30.66 -21.24
C ASP A 105 3.41 29.70 -20.22
N VAL A 106 4.25 28.95 -19.48
CA VAL A 106 3.78 28.06 -18.40
C VAL A 106 3.14 28.88 -17.27
N LYS A 107 3.73 30.02 -16.91
CA LYS A 107 3.14 30.92 -15.89
C LYS A 107 1.80 31.46 -16.34
N ILE A 108 1.69 31.93 -17.59
CA ILE A 108 0.44 32.43 -18.16
C ILE A 108 -0.62 31.33 -18.16
N LEU A 109 -0.27 30.11 -18.59
CA LEU A 109 -1.17 28.97 -18.57
C LEU A 109 -1.69 28.70 -17.14
N LEU A 110 -0.80 28.60 -16.15
CA LEU A 110 -1.18 28.36 -14.75
C LEU A 110 -2.03 29.50 -14.17
N GLN A 111 -1.78 30.75 -14.56
CA GLN A 111 -2.61 31.90 -14.18
C GLN A 111 -4.02 31.80 -14.79
N CYS A 112 -4.12 31.40 -16.05
CA CYS A 112 -5.41 31.21 -16.73
C CYS A 112 -6.19 30.00 -16.21
N THR A 113 -5.53 28.91 -15.80
CA THR A 113 -6.20 27.71 -15.28
C THR A 113 -6.53 27.78 -13.80
N SER A 114 -5.85 28.61 -13.02
CA SER A 114 -6.12 28.82 -11.59
C SER A 114 -7.60 29.11 -11.27
N PRO A 115 -8.31 30.06 -11.92
CA PRO A 115 -9.73 30.30 -11.65
C PRO A 115 -10.63 29.11 -12.05
N LEU A 116 -10.20 28.27 -12.99
CA LEU A 116 -10.97 27.10 -13.45
C LEU A 116 -11.05 25.99 -12.40
N LEU A 117 -10.12 25.98 -11.42
CA LEU A 117 -10.18 25.09 -10.26
C LEU A 117 -11.46 25.28 -9.44
N TRP A 118 -12.10 26.45 -9.51
CA TRP A 118 -13.35 26.74 -8.79
C TRP A 118 -14.58 26.77 -9.70
N SER A 119 -14.49 26.13 -10.87
CA SER A 119 -15.63 25.96 -11.77
C SER A 119 -16.73 25.07 -11.16
N TYR A 120 -17.98 25.32 -11.54
CA TYR A 120 -19.12 24.46 -11.18
C TYR A 120 -19.06 23.08 -11.85
N ASN A 121 -18.35 22.95 -12.97
CA ASN A 121 -18.24 21.69 -13.68
C ASN A 121 -17.04 20.87 -13.15
N SER A 122 -17.32 19.72 -12.54
CA SER A 122 -16.30 18.83 -11.98
C SER A 122 -15.24 18.38 -13.01
N ALA A 123 -15.62 18.23 -14.28
CA ALA A 123 -14.68 17.86 -15.34
C ALA A 123 -13.68 18.99 -15.63
N VAL A 124 -14.13 20.24 -15.59
CA VAL A 124 -13.26 21.42 -15.77
C VAL A 124 -12.28 21.55 -14.62
N VAL A 125 -12.75 21.34 -13.39
CA VAL A 125 -11.89 21.37 -12.20
C VAL A 125 -10.84 20.26 -12.25
N LEU A 126 -11.22 19.03 -12.63
CA LEU A 126 -10.27 17.92 -12.78
C LEU A 126 -9.24 18.18 -13.89
N ALA A 127 -9.66 18.72 -15.04
CA ALA A 127 -8.75 19.08 -16.12
C ALA A 127 -7.76 20.17 -15.68
N ALA A 128 -8.24 21.22 -15.00
CA ALA A 128 -7.39 22.25 -14.43
C ALA A 128 -6.43 21.68 -13.38
N ALA A 129 -6.91 20.80 -12.48
CA ALA A 129 -6.06 20.12 -11.51
C ALA A 129 -4.96 19.28 -12.19
N GLY A 130 -5.28 18.60 -13.30
CA GLY A 130 -4.31 17.87 -14.11
C GLY A 130 -3.23 18.76 -14.71
N VAL A 131 -3.61 19.93 -15.28
CA VAL A 131 -2.63 20.92 -15.77
C VAL A 131 -1.69 21.36 -14.66
N HIS A 132 -2.24 21.72 -13.49
CA HIS A 132 -1.44 22.13 -12.34
C HIS A 132 -0.56 20.97 -11.81
N TRP A 133 -1.04 19.74 -11.82
CA TRP A 133 -0.26 18.57 -11.39
C TRP A 133 0.96 18.32 -12.29
N ILE A 134 0.81 18.50 -13.60
CA ILE A 134 1.88 18.26 -14.58
C ILE A 134 2.85 19.46 -14.66
N MET A 135 2.34 20.69 -14.60
CA MET A 135 3.10 21.90 -14.95
C MET A 135 3.44 22.81 -13.77
N ALA A 136 2.74 22.74 -12.64
CA ALA A 136 3.02 23.62 -11.51
C ALA A 136 4.27 23.16 -10.73
N PRO A 137 5.04 24.11 -10.16
CA PRO A 137 6.09 23.76 -9.20
C PRO A 137 5.47 23.13 -7.95
N LYS A 138 6.21 22.24 -7.28
CA LYS A 138 5.72 21.47 -6.11
C LYS A 138 5.00 22.31 -5.06
N GLU A 139 5.49 23.52 -4.80
CA GLU A 139 4.93 24.47 -3.84
C GLU A 139 3.49 24.89 -4.18
N ASP A 140 3.19 25.00 -5.48
CA ASP A 140 1.91 25.48 -6.00
C ASP A 140 0.91 24.35 -6.27
N VAL A 141 1.36 23.10 -6.32
CA VAL A 141 0.47 21.93 -6.50
C VAL A 141 -0.55 21.83 -5.36
N LEU A 142 -0.22 22.29 -4.15
CA LEU A 142 -1.13 22.34 -3.01
C LEU A 142 -2.44 23.10 -3.29
N LYS A 143 -2.45 24.00 -4.28
CA LYS A 143 -3.64 24.77 -4.69
C LYS A 143 -4.77 23.87 -5.23
N ILE A 144 -4.47 22.67 -5.74
CA ILE A 144 -5.49 21.76 -6.31
C ILE A 144 -6.30 21.04 -5.22
N VAL A 145 -5.78 20.91 -4.01
CA VAL A 145 -6.34 20.02 -2.98
C VAL A 145 -7.74 20.46 -2.55
N LYS A 146 -7.91 21.72 -2.15
CA LYS A 146 -9.22 22.24 -1.70
C LYS A 146 -10.31 22.14 -2.77
N PRO A 147 -10.06 22.52 -4.05
CA PRO A 147 -10.97 22.25 -5.16
C PRO A 147 -11.41 20.79 -5.26
N LEU A 148 -10.46 19.85 -5.21
CA LEU A 148 -10.77 18.41 -5.35
C LEU A 148 -11.61 17.91 -4.17
N LEU A 149 -11.28 18.32 -2.94
CA LEU A 149 -12.08 17.99 -1.76
C LEU A 149 -13.49 18.57 -1.84
N PHE A 150 -13.64 19.79 -2.35
CA PHE A 150 -14.95 20.41 -2.56
C PHE A 150 -15.84 19.58 -3.51
N LEU A 151 -15.26 19.00 -4.57
CA LEU A 151 -16.00 18.13 -5.50
C LEU A 151 -16.51 16.83 -4.87
N LEU A 152 -15.94 16.37 -3.75
CA LEU A 152 -16.44 15.19 -3.04
C LEU A 152 -17.85 15.38 -2.48
N ARG A 153 -18.32 16.63 -2.38
CA ARG A 153 -19.69 17.00 -1.97
C ARG A 153 -20.70 16.97 -3.12
N SER A 154 -20.25 16.67 -4.34
CA SER A 154 -21.09 16.62 -5.54
C SER A 154 -21.84 15.27 -5.65
N SER A 155 -22.36 14.97 -6.85
CA SER A 155 -23.03 13.71 -7.16
C SER A 155 -22.12 12.49 -6.96
N SER A 156 -22.71 11.32 -6.70
CA SER A 156 -21.97 10.07 -6.50
C SER A 156 -21.03 9.73 -7.68
N SER A 157 -21.48 9.94 -8.92
CA SER A 157 -20.68 9.71 -10.13
C SER A 157 -19.47 10.64 -10.20
N SER A 158 -19.67 11.93 -9.93
CA SER A 158 -18.57 12.91 -9.88
C SER A 158 -17.59 12.56 -8.75
N LYS A 159 -18.09 12.21 -7.56
CA LYS A 159 -17.29 11.84 -6.40
C LYS A 159 -16.39 10.64 -6.71
N TYR A 160 -16.92 9.60 -7.36
CA TYR A 160 -16.14 8.42 -7.76
C TYR A 160 -14.96 8.79 -8.66
N VAL A 161 -15.20 9.54 -9.74
CA VAL A 161 -14.14 9.95 -10.70
C VAL A 161 -13.10 10.82 -10.01
N VAL A 162 -13.54 11.74 -9.14
CA VAL A 162 -12.61 12.61 -8.38
C VAL A 162 -11.76 11.78 -7.41
N LEU A 163 -12.35 10.80 -6.71
CA LEU A 163 -11.59 9.91 -5.81
C LEU A 163 -10.57 9.06 -6.55
N CYS A 164 -10.89 8.56 -7.76
CA CYS A 164 -9.90 7.88 -8.60
C CYS A 164 -8.67 8.76 -8.87
N ASN A 165 -8.88 10.04 -9.20
CA ASN A 165 -7.79 10.98 -9.46
C ASN A 165 -7.02 11.32 -8.16
N ILE A 166 -7.73 11.57 -7.07
CA ILE A 166 -7.10 11.81 -5.76
C ILE A 166 -6.26 10.60 -5.34
N GLN A 167 -6.72 9.38 -5.57
CA GLN A 167 -5.97 8.16 -5.25
C GLN A 167 -4.61 8.14 -5.96
N VAL A 168 -4.57 8.48 -7.26
CA VAL A 168 -3.32 8.59 -8.02
C VAL A 168 -2.41 9.66 -7.42
N PHE A 169 -2.95 10.85 -7.15
CA PHE A 169 -2.19 11.95 -6.56
C PHE A 169 -1.68 11.62 -5.15
N ALA A 170 -2.49 10.93 -4.33
CA ALA A 170 -2.15 10.53 -2.98
C ALA A 170 -1.09 9.43 -2.94
N LYS A 171 -1.08 8.50 -3.90
CA LYS A 171 -0.02 7.49 -4.05
C LYS A 171 1.31 8.14 -4.49
N ALA A 172 1.26 9.12 -5.38
CA ALA A 172 2.45 9.81 -5.88
C ALA A 172 3.01 10.84 -4.88
N MET A 173 2.15 11.61 -4.22
CA MET A 173 2.53 12.64 -3.25
C MET A 173 1.57 12.66 -2.05
N PRO A 174 1.74 11.73 -1.08
CA PRO A 174 0.88 11.65 0.11
C PRO A 174 0.84 12.94 0.93
N SER A 175 1.92 13.75 0.86
CA SER A 175 2.07 15.03 1.56
C SER A 175 0.96 16.05 1.23
N LEU A 176 0.29 15.92 0.07
CA LEU A 176 -0.81 16.80 -0.33
C LEU A 176 -2.08 16.60 0.51
N PHE A 177 -2.38 15.35 0.88
CA PHE A 177 -3.69 14.98 1.39
C PHE A 177 -3.68 14.58 2.87
N TYR A 178 -2.53 14.26 3.46
CA TYR A 178 -2.48 13.91 4.89
C TYR A 178 -3.09 14.95 5.85
N PRO A 179 -3.06 16.29 5.59
CA PRO A 179 -3.71 17.24 6.49
C PRO A 179 -5.25 17.15 6.47
N TYR A 180 -5.80 16.50 5.46
CA TYR A 180 -7.24 16.41 5.16
C TYR A 180 -7.76 14.97 5.27
N TYR A 181 -7.12 14.11 6.06
CA TYR A 181 -7.49 12.70 6.16
C TYR A 181 -8.97 12.49 6.57
N GLU A 182 -9.53 13.39 7.37
CA GLU A 182 -10.91 13.33 7.87
C GLU A 182 -11.95 13.43 6.75
N ASP A 183 -11.65 14.16 5.66
CA ASP A 183 -12.54 14.26 4.49
C ASP A 183 -12.69 12.93 3.75
N PHE A 184 -11.80 11.97 4.00
CA PHE A 184 -11.82 10.64 3.40
C PHE A 184 -12.46 9.57 4.29
N PHE A 185 -12.98 9.91 5.47
CA PHE A 185 -13.74 8.96 6.27
C PHE A 185 -14.98 8.44 5.53
N ILE A 186 -15.29 7.19 5.81
CA ILE A 186 -16.25 6.41 5.03
C ILE A 186 -17.64 6.55 5.66
N SER A 187 -18.63 6.90 4.83
CA SER A 187 -20.02 6.91 5.26
C SER A 187 -20.68 5.56 4.99
N SER A 188 -21.62 5.15 5.84
CA SER A 188 -22.46 3.96 5.58
C SER A 188 -23.29 4.06 4.29
N SER A 189 -23.54 5.28 3.82
CA SER A 189 -24.25 5.56 2.56
C SER A 189 -23.38 5.45 1.30
N ASP A 190 -22.05 5.38 1.45
CA ASP A 190 -21.13 5.28 0.31
C ASP A 190 -21.24 3.88 -0.34
N SER A 191 -21.19 3.84 -1.68
CA SER A 191 -21.11 2.57 -2.42
C SER A 191 -19.77 1.87 -2.18
N TYR A 192 -19.72 0.54 -2.32
CA TYR A 192 -18.49 -0.24 -2.13
C TYR A 192 -17.28 0.34 -2.88
N GLN A 193 -17.46 0.75 -4.14
CA GLN A 193 -16.40 1.35 -4.95
C GLN A 193 -15.81 2.62 -4.33
N ILE A 194 -16.67 3.46 -3.73
CA ILE A 194 -16.25 4.70 -3.05
C ILE A 194 -15.57 4.35 -1.72
N LYS A 195 -16.10 3.38 -0.96
CA LYS A 195 -15.50 2.90 0.28
C LYS A 195 -14.07 2.39 0.03
N ALA A 196 -13.88 1.53 -0.98
CA ALA A 196 -12.58 0.98 -1.36
C ALA A 196 -11.56 2.07 -1.73
N LEU A 197 -11.94 3.06 -2.55
CA LEU A 197 -11.08 4.18 -2.91
C LEU A 197 -10.66 5.01 -1.70
N LYS A 198 -11.62 5.36 -0.83
CA LYS A 198 -11.35 6.11 0.41
C LYS A 198 -10.40 5.34 1.33
N LEU A 199 -10.61 4.04 1.47
CA LEU A 199 -9.77 3.18 2.30
C LEU A 199 -8.31 3.10 1.77
N GLU A 200 -8.13 2.97 0.46
CA GLU A 200 -6.81 3.02 -0.17
C GLU A 200 -6.14 4.39 -0.01
N ILE A 201 -6.90 5.49 -0.10
CA ILE A 201 -6.39 6.84 0.12
C ILE A 201 -5.93 6.98 1.58
N LEU A 202 -6.78 6.63 2.56
CA LEU A 202 -6.48 6.71 4.00
C LEU A 202 -5.21 5.93 4.35
N SER A 203 -5.07 4.70 3.87
CA SER A 203 -3.86 3.89 4.10
C SER A 203 -2.60 4.45 3.40
N SER A 204 -2.77 5.18 2.29
CA SER A 204 -1.66 5.81 1.57
C SER A 204 -1.16 7.10 2.25
N ILE A 205 -2.05 7.85 2.90
CA ILE A 205 -1.76 9.17 3.48
C ILE A 205 -1.56 9.14 5.01
N ALA A 206 -1.74 8.00 5.65
CA ALA A 206 -1.56 7.86 7.09
C ALA A 206 -0.13 8.23 7.53
N THR A 207 -0.03 9.00 8.61
CA THR A 207 1.23 9.43 9.24
C THR A 207 1.22 9.10 10.73
N SER A 208 2.36 9.19 11.42
CA SER A 208 2.44 8.91 12.87
C SER A 208 1.51 9.80 13.72
N SER A 209 1.09 10.98 13.23
CA SER A 209 0.15 11.85 13.94
C SER A 209 -1.33 11.53 13.68
N SER A 210 -1.68 11.01 12.49
CA SER A 210 -3.07 10.73 12.10
C SER A 210 -3.48 9.27 12.27
N ILE A 211 -2.51 8.35 12.34
CA ILE A 211 -2.75 6.91 12.35
C ILE A 211 -3.67 6.45 13.48
N SER A 212 -3.54 7.03 14.68
CA SER A 212 -4.39 6.68 15.82
C SER A 212 -5.87 6.92 15.52
N SER A 213 -6.21 8.08 14.94
CA SER A 213 -7.59 8.41 14.55
C SER A 213 -8.10 7.49 13.43
N ILE A 214 -7.25 7.22 12.43
CA ILE A 214 -7.60 6.34 11.30
C ILE A 214 -7.85 4.91 11.78
N LEU A 215 -7.03 4.38 12.69
CA LEU A 215 -7.20 3.02 13.22
C LEU A 215 -8.46 2.87 14.07
N VAL A 216 -8.90 3.93 14.77
CA VAL A 216 -10.19 3.93 15.48
C VAL A 216 -11.34 3.76 14.50
N GLU A 217 -11.36 4.52 13.41
CA GLU A 217 -12.35 4.36 12.34
C GLU A 217 -12.29 2.97 11.70
N PHE A 218 -11.09 2.45 11.43
CA PHE A 218 -10.93 1.11 10.85
C PHE A 218 -11.49 -0.01 11.74
N GLN A 219 -11.48 0.16 13.08
CA GLN A 219 -12.12 -0.81 13.98
C GLN A 219 -13.63 -0.90 13.77
N ASP A 220 -14.28 0.22 13.45
CA ASP A 220 -15.70 0.22 13.11
C ASP A 220 -15.93 -0.35 11.70
N TYR A 221 -15.04 -0.08 10.74
CA TYR A 221 -15.15 -0.58 9.37
C TYR A 221 -14.98 -2.11 9.25
N ILE A 222 -14.23 -2.76 10.15
CA ILE A 222 -14.13 -4.22 10.21
C ILE A 222 -15.49 -4.88 10.56
N ARG A 223 -16.39 -4.14 11.23
CA ARG A 223 -17.73 -4.59 11.61
C ARG A 223 -18.79 -4.30 10.55
N ASP A 224 -18.39 -3.80 9.37
CA ASP A 224 -19.32 -3.54 8.28
C ASP A 224 -19.98 -4.86 7.81
N PRO A 225 -21.29 -4.84 7.47
CA PRO A 225 -21.99 -6.02 6.97
C PRO A 225 -21.41 -6.54 5.64
N ASP A 226 -20.78 -5.67 4.84
CA ASP A 226 -20.05 -6.12 3.65
C ASP A 226 -18.71 -6.74 4.08
N ARG A 227 -18.67 -8.07 4.16
CA ARG A 227 -17.46 -8.80 4.57
C ARG A 227 -16.29 -8.63 3.61
N ARG A 228 -16.53 -8.27 2.34
CA ARG A 228 -15.45 -7.93 1.41
C ARG A 228 -14.80 -6.62 1.81
N PHE A 229 -15.60 -5.60 2.13
CA PHE A 229 -15.09 -4.33 2.63
C PHE A 229 -14.41 -4.46 4.00
N ALA A 230 -14.92 -5.31 4.89
CA ALA A 230 -14.25 -5.64 6.14
C ALA A 230 -12.87 -6.28 5.91
N ALA A 231 -12.76 -7.22 4.96
CA ALA A 231 -11.48 -7.82 4.58
C ALA A 231 -10.53 -6.77 3.99
N ASP A 232 -10.99 -5.91 3.08
CA ASP A 232 -10.18 -4.82 2.54
C ASP A 232 -9.68 -3.88 3.66
N THR A 233 -10.52 -3.61 4.66
CA THR A 233 -10.13 -2.81 5.85
C THR A 233 -9.01 -3.48 6.63
N VAL A 234 -9.09 -4.80 6.84
CA VAL A 234 -8.01 -5.58 7.46
C VAL A 234 -6.72 -5.54 6.61
N ALA A 235 -6.83 -5.55 5.29
CA ALA A 235 -5.68 -5.37 4.40
C ALA A 235 -5.05 -3.98 4.57
N ALA A 236 -5.88 -2.94 4.67
CA ALA A 236 -5.43 -1.56 4.91
C ALA A 236 -4.73 -1.41 6.27
N ILE A 237 -5.23 -2.05 7.34
CA ILE A 237 -4.53 -2.10 8.65
C ILE A 237 -3.15 -2.75 8.49
N GLY A 238 -3.07 -3.88 7.80
CA GLY A 238 -1.81 -4.57 7.53
C GLY A 238 -0.81 -3.71 6.76
N LEU A 239 -1.29 -2.93 5.78
CA LEU A 239 -0.47 -1.99 5.02
C LEU A 239 0.03 -0.83 5.90
N CYS A 240 -0.82 -0.27 6.74
CA CYS A 240 -0.43 0.77 7.69
C CYS A 240 0.63 0.26 8.67
N ALA A 241 0.45 -0.93 9.25
CA ALA A 241 1.41 -1.55 10.15
C ALA A 241 2.77 -1.80 9.50
N GLN A 242 2.79 -2.17 8.21
CA GLN A 242 4.04 -2.27 7.46
C GLN A 242 4.66 -0.89 7.24
N ARG A 243 3.89 0.11 6.83
CA ARG A 243 4.44 1.44 6.52
C ARG A 243 4.93 2.20 7.77
N LEU A 244 4.25 2.02 8.90
CA LEU A 244 4.47 2.76 10.13
C LEU A 244 4.89 1.81 11.25
N PRO A 245 6.20 1.64 11.52
CA PRO A 245 6.68 0.71 12.53
C PRO A 245 6.19 1.04 13.94
N ASP A 246 5.93 2.32 14.24
CA ASP A 246 5.47 2.79 15.56
C ASP A 246 4.15 2.12 16.03
N VAL A 247 3.30 1.70 15.09
CA VAL A 247 2.00 1.07 15.38
C VAL A 247 1.95 -0.42 15.03
N ALA A 248 3.05 -0.98 14.51
CA ALA A 248 3.07 -2.33 13.97
C ALA A 248 2.70 -3.39 15.03
N ASP A 249 3.28 -3.28 16.23
CA ASP A 249 3.00 -4.19 17.35
C ASP A 249 1.54 -4.14 17.79
N ALA A 250 0.98 -2.93 17.96
CA ALA A 250 -0.41 -2.74 18.35
C ALA A 250 -1.39 -3.28 17.29
N CYS A 251 -1.09 -3.05 16.01
CA CYS A 251 -1.87 -3.61 14.91
C CYS A 251 -1.78 -5.14 14.88
N LEU A 252 -0.60 -5.69 15.15
CA LEU A 252 -0.38 -7.14 15.16
C LEU A 252 -1.16 -7.83 16.30
N GLU A 253 -1.16 -7.24 17.49
CA GLU A 253 -1.97 -7.72 18.62
C GLU A 253 -3.47 -7.66 18.31
N GLY A 254 -3.95 -6.56 17.72
CA GLY A 254 -5.35 -6.41 17.31
C GLY A 254 -5.77 -7.42 16.23
N LEU A 255 -4.93 -7.60 15.21
CA LEU A 255 -5.14 -8.61 14.15
C LEU A 255 -5.14 -10.03 14.71
N LEU A 256 -4.26 -10.32 15.67
CA LEU A 256 -4.20 -11.62 16.33
C LEU A 256 -5.46 -11.89 17.16
N PHE A 257 -5.95 -10.89 17.88
CA PHE A 257 -7.23 -10.99 18.59
C PHE A 257 -8.39 -11.27 17.63
N LEU A 258 -8.46 -10.54 16.52
CA LEU A 258 -9.43 -10.78 15.44
C LEU A 258 -9.34 -12.22 14.90
N ALA A 259 -8.14 -12.70 14.57
CA ALA A 259 -7.93 -14.06 14.07
C ALA A 259 -8.47 -15.13 15.04
N LEU A 260 -8.25 -14.94 16.35
CA LEU A 260 -8.69 -15.87 17.37
C LEU A 260 -10.21 -15.81 17.59
N SER A 261 -10.79 -14.61 17.59
CA SER A 261 -12.23 -14.39 17.73
C SER A 261 -13.01 -15.04 16.57
N GLU A 262 -12.66 -14.71 15.33
CA GLU A 262 -13.30 -15.23 14.11
C GLU A 262 -13.14 -16.75 13.98
N SER A 263 -12.03 -17.31 14.45
CA SER A 263 -11.83 -18.77 14.44
C SER A 263 -12.70 -19.52 15.48
N SER A 264 -13.18 -18.81 16.50
CA SER A 264 -13.92 -19.40 17.61
C SER A 264 -15.42 -19.34 17.41
N ASP A 265 -15.91 -18.43 16.59
CA ASP A 265 -17.33 -18.27 16.33
C ASP A 265 -17.85 -19.46 15.51
N ARG A 266 -18.82 -20.18 16.08
CA ARG A 266 -19.20 -21.54 15.64
C ARG A 266 -20.43 -21.56 14.75
N ASP A 267 -20.92 -20.40 14.34
CA ASP A 267 -22.18 -20.32 13.62
C ASP A 267 -22.00 -20.74 12.16
N ALA A 268 -22.53 -21.93 11.85
CA ALA A 268 -22.35 -22.62 10.58
C ALA A 268 -23.03 -21.94 9.37
N ALA A 269 -23.78 -20.85 9.59
CA ALA A 269 -24.58 -20.19 8.56
C ALA A 269 -23.83 -19.10 7.76
N SER A 270 -22.72 -18.56 8.29
CA SER A 270 -21.92 -17.48 7.66
C SER A 270 -20.55 -17.94 7.14
N LEU A 271 -20.33 -19.25 7.11
CA LEU A 271 -19.01 -19.90 6.95
C LEU A 271 -18.17 -19.40 5.75
N GLY A 272 -18.80 -18.99 4.65
CA GLY A 272 -18.07 -18.57 3.44
C GLY A 272 -17.62 -17.11 3.42
N GLU A 273 -18.38 -16.19 4.03
CA GLU A 273 -18.08 -14.76 3.96
C GLU A 273 -17.12 -14.34 5.08
N GLU A 274 -17.25 -14.92 6.27
CA GLU A 274 -16.32 -14.72 7.38
C GLU A 274 -14.93 -15.31 7.09
N GLU A 275 -14.89 -16.35 6.26
CA GLU A 275 -13.63 -16.95 5.81
C GLU A 275 -12.73 -15.92 5.10
N ILE A 276 -13.32 -15.03 4.30
CA ILE A 276 -12.56 -14.02 3.53
C ILE A 276 -11.83 -13.07 4.48
N VAL A 277 -12.49 -12.63 5.55
CA VAL A 277 -11.90 -11.75 6.56
C VAL A 277 -10.78 -12.48 7.30
N LEU A 278 -11.02 -13.72 7.75
CA LEU A 278 -10.00 -14.51 8.45
C LEU A 278 -8.75 -14.74 7.58
N VAL A 279 -8.94 -15.10 6.31
CA VAL A 279 -7.84 -15.27 5.35
C VAL A 279 -7.06 -13.96 5.23
N GLN A 280 -7.74 -12.82 5.12
CA GLN A 280 -7.08 -11.53 5.00
C GLN A 280 -6.37 -11.11 6.29
N VAL A 281 -6.90 -11.44 7.48
CA VAL A 281 -6.22 -11.22 8.76
C VAL A 281 -4.90 -11.99 8.81
N ILE A 282 -4.91 -13.29 8.49
CA ILE A 282 -3.69 -14.11 8.49
C ILE A 282 -2.69 -13.60 7.44
N LYS A 283 -3.17 -13.18 6.26
CA LYS A 283 -2.33 -12.57 5.22
C LYS A 283 -1.66 -11.28 5.70
N SER A 284 -2.40 -10.41 6.40
CA SER A 284 -1.88 -9.17 6.98
C SER A 284 -0.86 -9.46 8.09
N ILE A 285 -1.15 -10.41 8.99
CA ILE A 285 -0.20 -10.84 10.04
C ILE A 285 1.09 -11.35 9.39
N LYS A 286 0.98 -12.26 8.41
CA LYS A 286 2.12 -12.79 7.68
C LYS A 286 3.00 -11.67 7.11
N ALA A 287 2.39 -10.68 6.45
CA ALA A 287 3.13 -9.60 5.81
C ALA A 287 3.82 -8.64 6.82
N ILE A 288 3.27 -8.48 8.04
CA ILE A 288 3.94 -7.76 9.13
C ILE A 288 5.12 -8.57 9.65
N VAL A 289 4.91 -9.87 9.92
CA VAL A 289 5.94 -10.79 10.44
C VAL A 289 7.11 -10.93 9.48
N GLU A 290 6.88 -10.91 8.16
CA GLU A 290 7.92 -10.98 7.13
C GLU A 290 8.99 -9.87 7.25
N ARG A 291 8.69 -8.72 7.86
CA ARG A 291 9.67 -7.64 8.05
C ARG A 291 10.67 -7.91 9.16
N ASP A 292 10.22 -8.54 10.23
CA ASP A 292 11.08 -8.88 11.36
C ASP A 292 10.63 -10.21 11.98
N PRO A 293 10.94 -11.35 11.34
CA PRO A 293 10.52 -12.66 11.83
C PRO A 293 10.94 -13.03 13.26
N PRO A 294 12.18 -12.73 13.74
CA PRO A 294 12.62 -13.20 15.04
C PRO A 294 11.90 -12.53 16.23
N THR A 295 11.49 -11.27 16.10
CA THR A 295 10.76 -10.56 17.18
C THR A 295 9.33 -11.05 17.33
N HIS A 296 8.71 -11.49 16.23
CA HIS A 296 7.32 -11.92 16.18
C HIS A 296 7.10 -13.43 16.35
N GLU A 297 8.11 -14.16 16.84
CA GLU A 297 8.04 -15.62 17.05
C GLU A 297 6.81 -16.05 17.86
N ARG A 298 6.46 -15.27 18.90
CA ARG A 298 5.31 -15.55 19.78
C ARG A 298 3.98 -15.57 19.04
N VAL A 299 3.83 -14.70 18.03
CA VAL A 299 2.61 -14.59 17.23
C VAL A 299 2.44 -15.84 16.37
N ILE A 300 3.52 -16.30 15.72
CA ILE A 300 3.52 -17.54 14.93
C ILE A 300 3.14 -18.72 15.82
N VAL A 301 3.73 -18.82 17.02
CA VAL A 301 3.40 -19.88 17.99
C VAL A 301 1.92 -19.86 18.39
N LEU A 302 1.33 -18.68 18.59
CA LEU A 302 -0.09 -18.58 18.95
C LEU A 302 -1.00 -19.02 17.80
N LEU A 303 -0.68 -18.62 16.57
CA LEU A 303 -1.38 -19.08 15.36
C LEU A 303 -1.27 -20.58 15.14
N LEU A 304 -0.11 -21.17 15.44
CA LEU A 304 0.06 -22.63 15.36
C LEU A 304 -0.78 -23.38 16.39
N ARG A 305 -0.99 -22.80 17.57
CA ARG A 305 -1.88 -23.38 18.60
C ARG A 305 -3.35 -23.28 18.23
N SER A 306 -3.76 -22.24 17.50
CA SER A 306 -5.13 -22.09 17.00
C SER A 306 -5.40 -22.85 15.70
N LEU A 307 -4.44 -23.60 15.16
CA LEU A 307 -4.66 -24.40 13.96
C LEU A 307 -5.89 -25.32 14.10
N ASP A 308 -6.24 -25.85 15.26
CA ASP A 308 -7.40 -26.74 15.35
C ASP A 308 -8.75 -26.02 15.18
N SER A 309 -8.83 -24.73 15.53
CA SER A 309 -10.05 -23.92 15.34
C SER A 309 -10.16 -23.30 13.94
N MET A 310 -9.04 -23.14 13.24
CA MET A 310 -8.97 -22.52 11.91
C MET A 310 -9.57 -23.42 10.83
N ARG A 311 -10.79 -23.11 10.37
CA ARG A 311 -11.48 -23.86 9.29
C ARG A 311 -11.05 -23.47 7.88
N ALA A 312 -10.67 -22.20 7.69
CA ALA A 312 -10.30 -21.61 6.41
C ALA A 312 -9.02 -22.24 5.82
N PRO A 313 -9.08 -23.04 4.74
CA PRO A 313 -7.91 -23.83 4.34
C PRO A 313 -6.75 -22.97 3.80
N ALA A 314 -7.04 -21.82 3.20
CA ALA A 314 -6.03 -20.84 2.78
C ALA A 314 -5.31 -20.21 3.98
N ALA A 315 -6.04 -19.90 5.06
CA ALA A 315 -5.46 -19.38 6.30
C ALA A 315 -4.56 -20.44 6.97
N ARG A 316 -5.02 -21.69 7.04
CA ARG A 316 -4.23 -22.83 7.55
C ARG A 316 -2.93 -23.00 6.75
N ALA A 317 -3.01 -22.94 5.42
CA ALA A 317 -1.85 -23.05 4.55
C ALA A 317 -0.82 -21.95 4.86
N MET A 318 -1.24 -20.69 5.02
CA MET A 318 -0.34 -19.59 5.37
C MET A 318 0.34 -19.78 6.74
N ILE A 319 -0.39 -20.26 7.75
CA ILE A 319 0.18 -20.55 9.08
C ILE A 319 1.23 -21.66 9.00
N ILE A 320 0.94 -22.73 8.26
CA ILE A 320 1.87 -23.85 8.04
C ILE A 320 3.09 -23.39 7.23
N TRP A 321 2.90 -22.48 6.27
CA TRP A 321 3.99 -21.85 5.54
C TRP A 321 4.92 -21.08 6.48
N MET A 322 4.37 -20.24 7.37
CA MET A 322 5.18 -19.48 8.35
C MET A 322 5.98 -20.41 9.27
N MET A 323 5.39 -21.53 9.71
CA MET A 323 6.11 -22.54 10.50
C MET A 323 7.30 -23.13 9.74
N GLY A 324 7.11 -23.47 8.45
CA GLY A 324 8.16 -24.06 7.62
C GLY A 324 9.26 -23.05 7.23
N GLU A 325 8.89 -21.80 6.96
CA GLU A 325 9.84 -20.74 6.59
C GLU A 325 10.70 -20.32 7.79
N TYR A 326 10.08 -20.16 8.95
CA TYR A 326 10.74 -19.62 10.15
C TYR A 326 11.22 -20.72 11.12
N SER A 327 11.31 -21.97 10.66
CA SER A 327 11.71 -23.13 11.49
C SER A 327 13.10 -22.96 12.10
N ASN A 328 14.02 -22.31 11.38
CA ASN A 328 15.43 -22.17 11.77
C ASN A 328 15.72 -20.88 12.55
N MET A 329 14.77 -19.96 12.56
CA MET A 329 14.93 -18.63 13.16
C MET A 329 14.40 -18.60 14.60
N GLY A 330 13.44 -19.46 14.94
CA GLY A 330 12.75 -19.45 16.22
C GLY A 330 13.03 -20.67 17.11
N VAL A 331 13.43 -20.43 18.37
CA VAL A 331 13.67 -21.47 19.39
C VAL A 331 12.37 -22.12 19.86
N LEU A 332 11.30 -21.34 20.03
CA LEU A 332 9.96 -21.83 20.39
C LEU A 332 9.31 -22.58 19.23
N ILE A 333 9.46 -22.07 18.01
CA ILE A 333 8.92 -22.72 16.81
C ILE A 333 9.56 -24.10 16.65
N SER A 334 10.90 -24.18 16.65
CA SER A 334 11.63 -25.45 16.52
C SER A 334 11.20 -26.48 17.57
N LYS A 335 10.99 -26.07 18.83
CA LYS A 335 10.48 -26.97 19.89
C LYS A 335 9.06 -27.48 19.63
N MET A 336 8.21 -26.71 18.94
CA MET A 336 6.82 -27.08 18.67
C MET A 336 6.64 -27.90 17.39
N ILE A 337 7.57 -27.78 16.43
CA ILE A 337 7.53 -28.47 15.14
C ILE A 337 7.18 -29.96 15.27
N PRO A 338 7.83 -30.78 16.13
CA PRO A 338 7.53 -32.21 16.18
C PRO A 338 6.07 -32.53 16.57
N THR A 339 5.52 -31.73 17.47
CA THR A 339 4.13 -31.89 17.94
C THR A 339 3.14 -31.50 16.84
N ILE A 340 3.40 -30.38 16.16
CA ILE A 340 2.53 -29.88 15.09
C ILE A 340 2.59 -30.79 13.87
N LEU A 341 3.78 -31.24 13.45
CA LEU A 341 3.92 -32.20 12.35
C LEU A 341 3.18 -33.51 12.63
N LYS A 342 3.23 -34.03 13.87
CA LYS A 342 2.46 -35.22 14.26
C LYS A 342 0.95 -34.99 14.15
N TYR A 343 0.47 -33.80 14.54
CA TYR A 343 -0.92 -33.41 14.36
C TYR A 343 -1.30 -33.32 12.87
N LEU A 344 -0.51 -32.63 12.05
CA LEU A 344 -0.74 -32.46 10.61
C LEU A 344 -0.71 -33.79 9.86
N ALA A 345 0.21 -34.69 10.20
CA ALA A 345 0.29 -36.02 9.60
C ALA A 345 -0.98 -36.85 9.86
N ARG A 346 -1.54 -36.77 11.07
CA ARG A 346 -2.79 -37.47 11.43
C ARG A 346 -4.00 -36.92 10.68
N ARG A 347 -4.06 -35.60 10.48
CA ARG A 347 -5.18 -34.94 9.78
C ARG A 347 -4.97 -34.80 8.28
N PHE A 348 -3.82 -35.22 7.74
CA PHE A 348 -3.42 -34.98 6.35
C PHE A 348 -4.48 -35.36 5.32
N THR A 349 -5.20 -36.48 5.52
CA THR A 349 -6.25 -36.92 4.59
C THR A 349 -7.46 -35.99 4.55
N LEU A 350 -7.78 -35.35 5.68
CA LEU A 350 -8.92 -34.45 5.87
C LEU A 350 -8.67 -33.02 5.39
N GLU A 351 -7.42 -32.64 5.14
CA GLU A 351 -7.04 -31.29 4.72
C GLU A 351 -7.37 -31.01 3.25
N ALA A 352 -7.56 -29.73 2.92
CA ALA A 352 -7.71 -29.27 1.55
C ALA A 352 -6.40 -29.39 0.76
N VAL A 353 -6.48 -29.36 -0.58
CA VAL A 353 -5.33 -29.56 -1.47
C VAL A 353 -4.23 -28.51 -1.25
N GLU A 354 -4.62 -27.24 -1.07
CA GLU A 354 -3.68 -26.15 -0.80
C GLU A 354 -2.91 -26.36 0.52
N THR A 355 -3.61 -26.78 1.57
CA THR A 355 -3.01 -27.07 2.87
C THR A 355 -2.09 -28.30 2.79
N LYS A 356 -2.50 -29.35 2.07
CA LYS A 356 -1.67 -30.56 1.82
C LYS A 356 -0.35 -30.21 1.14
N LEU A 357 -0.40 -29.40 0.08
CA LEU A 357 0.80 -28.93 -0.61
C LEU A 357 1.72 -28.20 0.37
N GLN A 358 1.15 -27.33 1.21
CA GLN A 358 1.93 -26.52 2.12
C GLN A 358 2.51 -27.31 3.31
N ILE A 359 1.83 -28.37 3.76
CA ILE A 359 2.38 -29.33 4.73
C ILE A 359 3.64 -30.00 4.16
N ILE A 360 3.57 -30.51 2.92
CA ILE A 360 4.72 -31.16 2.28
C ILE A 360 5.86 -30.17 2.09
N ASN A 361 5.56 -28.95 1.63
CA ASN A 361 6.54 -27.88 1.46
C ASN A 361 7.24 -27.52 2.79
N ALA A 362 6.47 -27.37 3.86
CA ALA A 362 7.03 -27.13 5.19
C ALA A 362 7.95 -28.27 5.66
N CYS A 363 7.56 -29.52 5.46
CA CYS A 363 8.39 -30.68 5.82
C CYS A 363 9.76 -30.70 5.12
N ILE A 364 9.86 -30.18 3.89
CA ILE A 364 11.12 -30.11 3.13
C ILE A 364 12.03 -29.01 3.69
N LYS A 365 11.46 -27.89 4.15
CA LYS A 365 12.21 -26.74 4.69
C LYS A 365 12.77 -26.98 6.09
N ILE A 366 12.10 -27.81 6.86
CA ILE A 366 12.49 -28.13 8.24
C ILE A 366 13.81 -28.92 8.21
N PRO A 367 14.81 -28.55 9.04
CA PRO A 367 16.12 -29.18 9.05
C PRO A 367 16.03 -30.63 9.55
N TYR A 368 16.91 -31.46 9.00
CA TYR A 368 16.92 -32.91 9.21
C TYR A 368 16.96 -33.33 10.69
N ALA A 369 17.61 -32.55 11.56
CA ALA A 369 17.70 -32.83 13.00
C ALA A 369 16.32 -32.89 13.69
N ASP A 370 15.40 -31.99 13.32
CA ASP A 370 14.06 -31.92 13.89
C ASP A 370 13.13 -33.00 13.29
N LEU A 371 13.38 -33.42 12.05
CA LEU A 371 12.67 -34.51 11.36
C LEU A 371 13.02 -35.90 11.93
N VAL A 372 14.28 -36.13 12.34
CA VAL A 372 14.70 -37.41 12.93
C VAL A 372 14.00 -37.66 14.27
N TYR A 373 13.80 -36.61 15.07
CA TYR A 373 13.05 -36.69 16.34
C TYR A 373 11.58 -37.11 16.11
N VAL A 374 10.98 -36.66 15.01
CA VAL A 374 9.61 -37.03 14.61
C VAL A 374 9.55 -38.48 14.13
N LYS A 375 10.51 -38.92 13.32
CA LYS A 375 10.57 -40.31 12.82
C LYS A 375 10.74 -41.34 13.95
N ILE A 376 11.52 -41.01 14.97
CA ILE A 376 11.70 -41.86 16.16
C ILE A 376 10.37 -42.02 16.92
N ARG A 377 9.62 -40.94 17.15
CA ARG A 377 8.35 -40.97 17.92
C ARG A 377 7.10 -41.42 17.16
N ILE A 378 7.15 -41.50 15.84
CA ILE A 378 6.04 -42.06 15.04
C ILE A 378 6.13 -43.59 15.01
N ASN A 379 7.33 -44.17 15.03
CA ASN A 379 7.54 -45.62 15.07
C ASN A 379 7.26 -46.27 16.44
N ASP A 380 7.03 -45.47 17.49
CA ASP A 380 6.62 -45.95 18.82
C ASP A 380 5.09 -46.20 18.93
N PHE A 381 4.38 -46.32 17.81
CA PHE A 381 2.93 -46.59 17.74
C PHE A 381 2.58 -47.66 16.72
#